data_AF-A0A6J1NRS8-F1
#
_entry.id   AF-A0A6J1NRS8-F1
#
_cell.length_a   1.000
_cell.length_b   1.000
_cell.length_c   1.000
_cell.angle_alpha   90.00
_cell.angle_beta   90.00
_cell.angle_gamma   90.00
#
_symmetry.space_group_name_H-M   'P 1'
#
loop_
_entity.id
_entity.type
_entity.pdbx_description
1 polymer ?
#
loop_
_entity_poly.entity_id
_entity_poly.type
_entity_poly.pdbx_seq_one_letter_code
_entity_poly.pdbx_strand_id
1 'polypeptide(L)'
;MELERALEAGVSVIVIEPEPLGEETARWIYVGNLLHKVSVYSGLCSIASGLAWSSLACTPFGIVSVLCAGCYTLSWQWDPCCKYQEEKDLRHLSKLPILSDLTSASPVVLVHTDNRRQIVLHNTVSLAAAAICIWRIYNIFK
;
A
#
# COMPACT_ATOMS: atom_id res chain seq x y z
N MET A 1 -5.39 -2.10 22.69
CA MET A 1 -4.30 -1.35 23.35
C MET A 1 -2.95 -2.06 23.24
N GLU A 2 -2.82 -3.37 23.49
CA GLU A 2 -1.50 -4.03 23.36
C GLU A 2 -0.95 -4.06 21.93
N LEU A 3 -1.79 -4.37 20.95
CA LEU A 3 -1.42 -4.33 19.53
C LEU A 3 -0.91 -2.94 19.10
N GLU A 4 -1.66 -1.89 19.43
CA GLU A 4 -1.29 -0.51 19.13
C GLU A 4 0.04 -0.11 19.77
N ARG A 5 0.25 -0.47 21.04
CA ARG A 5 1.53 -0.26 21.72
C ARG A 5 2.68 -1.02 21.05
N ALA A 6 2.45 -2.24 20.57
CA ALA A 6 3.45 -3.03 19.86
C ALA A 6 3.80 -2.39 18.50
N LEU A 7 2.80 -1.89 17.78
CA LEU A 7 2.96 -1.19 16.51
C LEU A 7 3.76 0.11 16.70
N GLU A 8 3.42 0.92 17.72
CA GLU A 8 4.12 2.15 18.08
C GLU A 8 5.56 1.90 18.52
N ALA A 9 5.79 0.82 19.28
CA ALA A 9 7.11 0.41 19.71
C ALA A 9 8.01 -0.06 18.55
N GLY A 10 7.44 -0.35 17.37
CA GLY A 10 8.21 -0.73 16.18
C GLY A 10 8.91 -2.08 16.32
N VAL A 11 8.30 -3.04 17.03
CA VAL A 11 8.87 -4.37 17.20
C VAL A 11 9.00 -5.10 15.85
N SER A 12 9.97 -6.00 15.71
CA SER A 12 10.26 -6.64 14.42
C SER A 12 9.17 -7.60 13.94
N VAL A 13 8.50 -8.28 14.88
CA VAL A 13 7.48 -9.29 14.60
C VAL A 13 6.36 -9.12 15.63
N ILE A 14 5.11 -9.13 15.16
CA ILE A 14 3.90 -9.12 15.99
C ILE A 14 3.09 -10.36 15.65
N VAL A 15 2.66 -11.10 16.67
CA VAL A 15 1.77 -12.25 16.51
C VAL A 15 0.41 -11.86 17.12
N ILE A 16 -0.64 -11.94 16.31
CA ILE A 16 -2.00 -11.63 16.72
C ILE A 16 -2.76 -12.95 16.81
N GLU A 17 -3.03 -13.40 18.05
CA GLU A 17 -3.75 -14.66 18.29
C GLU A 17 -5.26 -14.59 18.05
N PRO A 18 -5.98 -13.49 18.41
CA PRO A 18 -7.38 -13.38 18.08
C PRO A 18 -7.54 -13.23 16.56
N GLU A 19 -7.99 -14.31 15.92
CA GLU A 19 -8.17 -14.39 14.47
C GLU A 19 -8.96 -13.20 13.91
N PRO A 20 -10.09 -12.74 14.49
CA PRO A 20 -10.85 -11.61 13.94
C PRO A 20 -10.03 -10.31 13.90
N LEU A 21 -9.25 -10.02 14.96
CA LEU A 21 -8.43 -8.82 15.04
C LEU A 21 -7.24 -8.89 14.06
N GLY A 22 -6.64 -10.08 13.95
CA GLY A 22 -5.55 -10.35 13.02
C GLY A 22 -6.00 -10.14 11.57
N GLU A 23 -7.13 -10.73 11.19
CA GLU A 23 -7.68 -10.60 9.83
C GLU A 23 -8.06 -9.17 9.48
N GLU A 24 -8.66 -8.42 10.40
CA GLU A 24 -8.97 -7.00 10.19
C GLU A 24 -7.72 -6.17 9.95
N THR A 25 -6.67 -6.41 10.75
CA THR A 25 -5.38 -5.73 10.62
C THR A 25 -4.70 -6.09 9.29
N ALA A 26 -4.69 -7.38 8.93
CA ALA A 26 -4.14 -7.85 7.67
C ALA A 26 -4.90 -7.25 6.47
N ARG A 27 -6.24 -7.18 6.53
CA ARG A 27 -7.06 -6.56 5.49
C ARG A 27 -6.77 -5.08 5.34
N TRP A 28 -6.59 -4.36 6.45
CA TRP A 28 -6.25 -2.94 6.42
C TRP A 28 -4.89 -2.69 5.73
N ILE A 29 -3.87 -3.49 6.07
CA ILE A 29 -2.56 -3.46 5.40
C ILE A 29 -2.69 -3.81 3.92
N TYR A 30 -3.49 -4.83 3.59
CA TYR A 30 -3.75 -5.24 2.21
C TYR A 30 -4.36 -4.12 1.37
N VAL A 31 -5.35 -3.39 1.91
CA VAL A 31 -5.97 -2.25 1.20
C VAL A 31 -4.94 -1.16 0.92
N GLY A 32 -4.10 -0.81 1.89
CA GLY A 32 -3.00 0.14 1.68
C GLY A 32 -2.03 -0.30 0.57
N ASN A 33 -1.63 -1.57 0.57
CA ASN A 33 -0.79 -2.15 -0.48
C ASN A 33 -1.45 -2.16 -1.85
N LEU A 34 -2.77 -2.40 -1.89
CA LEU A 34 -3.54 -2.37 -3.13
C LEU A 34 -3.56 -0.95 -3.71
N LEU A 35 -3.76 0.07 -2.88
CA LEU A 35 -3.72 1.47 -3.30
C LEU A 35 -2.38 1.84 -3.95
N HIS A 36 -1.25 1.42 -3.37
CA HIS A 36 0.08 1.60 -3.99
C HIS A 36 0.13 1.03 -5.41
N LYS A 37 -0.27 -0.24 -5.56
CA LYS A 37 -0.21 -0.95 -6.84
C LYS A 37 -1.13 -0.32 -7.88
N VAL A 38 -2.39 -0.06 -7.51
CA VAL A 38 -3.37 0.57 -8.40
C VAL A 38 -2.92 1.96 -8.81
N SER A 39 -2.38 2.75 -7.88
CA SER A 39 -1.82 4.07 -8.16
C SER A 39 -0.70 4.00 -9.21
N VAL A 40 0.25 3.08 -9.05
CA VAL A 40 1.36 2.90 -10.00
C VAL A 40 0.85 2.43 -11.37
N TYR A 41 0.06 1.36 -11.44
CA TYR A 41 -0.39 0.81 -12.73
C TYR A 41 -1.25 1.80 -13.51
N SER A 42 -2.21 2.45 -12.85
CA SER A 42 -3.04 3.47 -13.49
C SER A 42 -2.21 4.69 -13.92
N GLY A 43 -1.24 5.12 -13.12
CA GLY A 43 -0.36 6.24 -13.48
C GLY A 43 0.52 5.92 -14.68
N LEU A 44 1.10 4.72 -14.75
CA LEU A 44 1.86 4.27 -15.92
C LEU A 44 0.99 4.20 -17.19
N CYS A 45 -0.25 3.70 -17.08
CA CYS A 45 -1.22 3.72 -18.18
C CYS A 45 -1.54 5.14 -18.63
N SER A 46 -1.70 6.07 -17.68
CA SER A 46 -1.94 7.50 -17.97
C SER A 46 -0.76 8.12 -18.72
N ILE A 47 0.46 7.90 -18.25
CA ILE A 47 1.69 8.38 -18.89
C ILE A 47 1.80 7.81 -20.31
N ALA A 48 1.66 6.50 -20.47
CA ALA A 48 1.78 5.83 -21.77
C ALA A 48 0.74 6.31 -22.77
N SER A 49 -0.54 6.34 -22.38
CA SER A 49 -1.63 6.85 -23.23
C SER A 49 -1.48 8.34 -23.53
N GLY A 50 -1.03 9.12 -22.55
CA GLY A 50 -0.77 10.54 -22.69
C GLY A 50 0.40 10.84 -23.62
N LEU A 51 1.38 9.94 -23.78
CA LEU A 51 2.46 10.12 -24.76
C LEU A 51 2.07 9.59 -26.14
N ALA A 52 1.41 8.43 -26.21
CA ALA A 52 1.11 7.73 -27.47
C ALA A 52 -0.10 8.29 -28.23
N TRP A 53 -1.12 8.80 -27.54
CA TRP A 53 -2.37 9.26 -28.16
C TRP A 53 -2.63 10.75 -27.89
N SER A 54 -3.18 11.44 -28.89
CA SER A 54 -3.63 12.84 -28.79
C SER A 54 -5.04 12.98 -28.22
N SER A 55 -5.44 12.09 -27.30
CA SER A 55 -6.79 12.01 -26.75
C SER A 55 -6.77 12.19 -25.22
N LEU A 56 -7.89 12.66 -24.66
CA LEU A 56 -8.14 12.76 -23.22
C LEU A 56 -8.24 11.39 -22.52
N ALA A 57 -8.00 10.29 -23.24
CA ALA A 57 -7.98 8.93 -22.71
C ALA A 57 -6.97 8.73 -21.56
N CYS A 58 -5.93 9.58 -21.44
CA CYS A 58 -4.97 9.54 -20.34
C CYS A 58 -5.52 10.05 -19.00
N THR A 59 -6.50 10.96 -19.04
CA THR A 59 -7.06 11.66 -17.88
C THR A 59 -7.70 10.75 -16.83
N PRO A 60 -8.61 9.81 -17.16
CA PRO A 60 -9.23 8.96 -16.14
C PRO A 60 -8.21 8.09 -15.40
N PHE A 61 -7.21 7.57 -16.08
CA PHE A 61 -6.13 6.80 -15.45
C PHE A 61 -5.27 7.66 -14.52
N GLY A 62 -4.99 8.91 -14.91
CA GLY A 62 -4.26 9.86 -14.08
C GLY A 62 -5.03 10.24 -12.82
N ILE A 63 -6.35 10.47 -12.94
CA ILE A 63 -7.22 10.74 -11.79
C ILE A 63 -7.22 9.56 -10.82
N VAL A 64 -7.40 8.32 -11.29
CA VAL A 64 -7.34 7.14 -10.44
C VAL A 64 -6.00 7.04 -9.72
N SER A 65 -4.89 7.28 -10.44
CA SER A 65 -3.55 7.25 -9.85
C SER A 65 -3.39 8.22 -8.68
N VAL A 66 -3.79 9.48 -8.91
CA VAL A 66 -3.71 10.56 -7.91
C VAL A 66 -4.66 10.30 -6.74
N LEU A 67 -5.89 9.84 -6.99
CA LEU A 67 -6.83 9.53 -5.93
C LEU A 67 -6.33 8.38 -5.05
N CYS A 68 -5.79 7.31 -5.64
CA CYS A 68 -5.23 6.21 -4.85
C CYS A 68 -4.02 6.67 -4.01
N ALA A 69 -3.12 7.49 -4.57
CA ALA A 69 -2.00 8.08 -3.84
C ALA A 69 -2.45 8.99 -2.69
N GLY A 70 -3.46 9.83 -2.96
CA GLY A 70 -4.07 10.73 -1.98
C GLY A 70 -4.75 9.97 -0.85
N CYS A 71 -5.59 8.98 -1.17
CA CYS A 71 -6.24 8.11 -0.18
C CYS A 71 -5.19 7.38 0.67
N TYR A 72 -4.12 6.86 0.07
CA TYR A 72 -3.03 6.26 0.84
C TYR A 72 -2.40 7.27 1.80
N THR A 73 -2.09 8.48 1.31
CA THR A 73 -1.47 9.53 2.13
C THR A 73 -2.36 9.97 3.29
N LEU A 74 -3.67 10.08 3.07
CA LEU A 74 -4.61 10.50 4.12
C LEU A 74 -4.86 9.41 5.16
N SER A 75 -4.88 8.14 4.76
CA SER A 75 -5.30 7.03 5.62
C SER A 75 -4.15 6.20 6.20
N TRP A 76 -3.02 6.08 5.50
CA TRP A 76 -1.90 5.19 5.90
C TRP A 76 -0.58 5.90 6.20
N GLN A 77 -0.37 7.16 5.77
CA GLN A 77 0.93 7.85 5.92
C GLN A 77 1.45 7.88 7.37
N TRP A 78 0.53 8.05 8.31
CA TRP A 78 0.83 8.16 9.75
C TRP A 78 0.38 6.93 10.54
N ASP A 79 -0.20 5.94 9.87
CA ASP A 79 -0.67 4.72 10.52
C ASP A 79 0.52 3.79 10.81
N PRO A 80 0.78 3.43 12.08
CA PRO A 80 1.82 2.46 12.43
C PRO A 80 1.70 1.11 11.71
N CYS A 81 0.47 0.68 11.36
CA CYS A 81 0.22 -0.59 10.68
C CYS A 81 0.88 -0.64 9.30
N CYS A 82 1.03 0.50 8.62
CA CYS A 82 1.58 0.53 7.25
C CYS A 82 3.05 0.11 7.17
N LYS A 83 3.75 0.06 8.31
CA LYS A 83 5.14 -0.41 8.46
C LYS A 83 5.25 -1.92 8.63
N TYR A 84 4.14 -2.64 8.58
CA TYR A 84 4.11 -4.08 8.74
C TYR A 84 3.51 -4.74 7.51
N GLN A 85 3.88 -6.00 7.29
CA GLN A 85 3.34 -6.85 6.24
C GLN A 85 2.94 -8.19 6.84
N GLU A 86 1.83 -8.74 6.34
CA GLU A 86 1.38 -10.06 6.73
C GLU A 86 2.34 -11.12 6.16
N GLU A 87 2.93 -11.92 7.04
CA GLU A 87 3.80 -13.02 6.68
C GLU A 87 2.97 -14.30 6.59
N LYS A 88 2.94 -14.91 5.40
CA LYS A 88 2.21 -16.17 5.13
C LYS A 88 3.15 -17.34 4.90
N ASP A 89 4.45 -17.11 4.75
CA ASP A 89 5.39 -18.19 4.49
C ASP A 89 5.62 -19.04 5.75
N LEU A 90 4.97 -20.20 5.78
CA LEU A 90 5.08 -21.19 6.85
C LEU A 90 6.53 -21.61 7.13
N ARG A 91 7.46 -21.47 6.18
CA ARG A 91 8.89 -21.81 6.37
C ARG A 91 9.66 -20.71 7.11
N HIS A 92 9.24 -19.46 6.98
CA HIS A 92 9.77 -18.36 7.79
C HIS A 92 9.12 -18.36 9.16
N LEU A 93 7.82 -18.61 9.20
CA LEU A 93 7.09 -18.74 10.44
C LEU A 93 7.67 -19.87 11.29
N SER A 94 7.88 -21.08 10.77
CA SER A 94 8.40 -22.21 11.55
C SER A 94 9.79 -22.02 12.18
N LYS A 95 10.55 -20.99 11.78
CA LYS A 95 11.82 -20.61 12.41
C LYS A 95 11.63 -19.71 13.64
N LEU A 96 10.44 -19.16 13.84
CA LEU A 96 10.11 -18.34 14.99
C LEU A 96 9.83 -19.26 16.19
N PRO A 97 10.65 -19.19 17.26
CA PRO A 97 10.55 -20.09 18.43
C PRO A 97 9.26 -19.92 19.25
N ILE A 98 8.43 -18.94 18.88
CA ILE A 98 7.22 -18.51 19.58
C ILE A 98 5.94 -19.18 19.06
N LEU A 99 5.95 -19.85 17.91
CA LEU A 99 4.74 -20.51 17.39
C LEU A 99 4.37 -21.79 18.16
N SER A 100 5.32 -22.41 18.86
CA SER A 100 5.07 -23.63 19.65
C SER A 100 4.22 -23.41 20.90
N ASP A 101 4.10 -22.16 21.37
CA ASP A 101 3.35 -21.79 22.57
C ASP A 101 1.99 -21.16 22.26
N LEU A 102 1.58 -21.06 20.98
CA LEU A 102 0.36 -20.38 20.60
C LEU A 102 -0.88 -21.25 20.80
N THR A 103 -1.94 -20.61 21.30
CA THR A 103 -3.19 -21.30 21.65
C THR A 103 -4.18 -21.35 20.47
N SER A 104 -3.96 -20.50 19.45
CA SER A 104 -4.83 -20.32 18.29
C SER A 104 -4.38 -21.15 17.09
N ALA A 105 -5.32 -21.75 16.36
CA ALA A 105 -5.03 -22.63 15.23
C ALA A 105 -4.51 -21.89 13.97
N SER A 106 -4.73 -20.58 13.86
CA SER A 106 -4.31 -19.75 12.72
C SER A 106 -3.97 -18.31 13.14
N PRO A 107 -2.82 -18.08 13.80
CA PRO A 107 -2.40 -16.74 14.21
C PRO A 107 -1.98 -15.90 13.00
N VAL A 108 -2.32 -14.61 13.02
CA VAL A 108 -1.83 -13.65 12.00
C VAL A 108 -0.48 -13.10 12.46
N VAL A 109 0.54 -13.25 11.62
CA VAL A 109 1.89 -12.79 11.90
C VAL A 109 2.23 -11.60 11.03
N LEU A 110 2.62 -10.51 11.66
CA LEU A 110 3.02 -9.27 11.00
C LEU A 110 4.53 -9.06 11.19
N VAL A 111 5.21 -8.75 10.10
CA VAL A 111 6.66 -8.49 10.09
C VAL A 111 6.92 -7.04 9.70
N HIS A 112 7.75 -6.37 10.48
CA HIS A 112 8.12 -4.98 10.21
C HIS A 112 8.89 -4.89 8.88
N THR A 113 8.38 -4.06 7.96
CA THR A 113 8.86 -3.92 6.59
C THR A 113 8.95 -2.44 6.21
N ASP A 114 10.06 -2.06 5.58
CA ASP A 114 10.22 -0.70 5.03
C ASP A 114 9.34 -0.51 3.78
N ASN A 115 8.34 0.37 3.87
CA ASN A 115 7.42 0.72 2.79
C ASN A 115 7.88 1.94 1.97
N ARG A 116 9.02 2.58 2.31
CA ARG A 116 9.48 3.83 1.70
C ARG A 116 9.60 3.75 0.19
N ARG A 117 10.05 2.61 -0.35
CA ARG A 117 10.18 2.40 -1.79
C ARG A 117 8.83 2.45 -2.50
N GLN A 118 7.80 1.83 -1.93
CA GLN A 118 6.44 1.86 -2.48
C GLN A 118 5.86 3.27 -2.40
N ILE A 119 6.13 3.98 -1.30
CA ILE A 119 5.69 5.37 -1.12
C ILE A 119 6.29 6.30 -2.17
N VAL A 120 7.61 6.23 -2.36
CA VAL A 120 8.30 7.06 -3.35
C VAL A 120 7.83 6.69 -4.76
N LEU A 121 7.65 5.41 -5.07
CA LEU A 121 7.26 4.96 -6.40
C LEU A 121 5.87 5.47 -6.79
N HIS A 122 4.84 5.23 -5.96
CA HIS A 122 3.49 5.64 -6.34
C HIS A 122 3.36 7.17 -6.40
N ASN A 123 4.00 7.92 -5.49
CA ASN A 123 3.97 9.38 -5.52
C ASN A 123 4.64 9.96 -6.76
N THR A 124 5.82 9.44 -7.12
CA THR A 124 6.54 9.90 -8.33
C THR A 124 5.75 9.60 -9.60
N VAL A 125 5.16 8.40 -9.70
CA VAL A 125 4.32 8.00 -10.84
C VAL A 125 3.04 8.84 -10.91
N SER A 126 2.33 9.05 -9.79
CA SER A 126 1.11 9.86 -9.78
C SER A 126 1.38 11.32 -10.13
N LEU A 127 2.48 11.91 -9.64
CA LEU A 127 2.84 13.28 -9.97
C LEU A 127 3.18 13.43 -11.46
N ALA A 128 3.91 12.47 -12.03
CA ALA A 128 4.22 12.46 -13.46
C ALA A 128 2.96 12.29 -14.32
N ALA A 129 2.05 11.39 -13.94
CA ALA A 129 0.76 11.21 -14.60
C ALA A 129 -0.08 12.50 -14.56
N ALA A 130 -0.17 13.15 -13.40
CA ALA A 130 -0.88 14.42 -13.26
C ALA A 130 -0.31 15.51 -14.17
N ALA A 131 1.02 15.64 -14.22
CA ALA A 131 1.69 16.61 -15.07
C ALA A 131 1.39 16.38 -16.56
N ILE A 132 1.43 15.14 -17.03
CA ILE A 132 1.09 14.79 -18.42
C ILE A 132 -0.38 15.08 -18.72
N CYS A 133 -1.30 14.71 -17.83
CA CYS A 133 -2.72 15.02 -18.00
C CYS A 133 -2.98 16.53 -18.11
N ILE A 134 -2.40 17.32 -17.20
CA ILE A 134 -2.53 18.80 -17.21
C ILE A 134 -1.96 19.37 -18.51
N TRP A 135 -0.77 18.93 -18.91
CA TRP A 135 -0.14 19.38 -20.15
C TRP A 135 -0.97 19.05 -21.40
N ARG A 136 -1.55 17.84 -21.46
CA ARG A 136 -2.44 17.43 -22.56
C ARG A 136 -3.72 18.24 -22.60
N ILE A 137 -4.37 18.44 -21.46
CA ILE A 137 -5.57 19.27 -21.34
C ILE A 137 -5.24 20.69 -21.83
N TYR A 138 -4.15 21.28 -21.34
CA TYR A 138 -3.71 22.62 -21.75
C TYR A 138 -3.50 22.72 -23.26
N ASN A 139 -2.86 21.74 -23.90
CA ASN A 139 -2.64 21.75 -25.34
C ASN A 139 -3.90 21.57 -26.18
N ILE A 140 -4.96 20.95 -25.63
CA ILE A 140 -6.24 20.79 -26.34
C ILE A 140 -7.05 22.10 -26.30
N PHE A 141 -6.95 22.86 -25.21
CA PHE A 141 -7.66 24.12 -25.03
C PHE A 141 -6.88 25.37 -25.47
N LYS A 142 -5.61 25.21 -25.85
CA LYS A 142 -4.78 26.26 -26.44
C LYS A 142 -5.00 26.36 -27.95
#